data_AF-A0A5P2DFJ3-F1
#
_entry.id   AF-A0A5P2DFJ3-F1
#
_cell.length_a   1.000
_cell.length_b   1.000
_cell.length_c   1.000
_cell.angle_alpha   90.00
_cell.angle_beta   90.00
_cell.angle_gamma   90.00
#
_symmetry.space_group_name_H-M   'P 1'
#
loop_
_entity.id
_entity.type
_entity.pdbx_description
1 polymer ?
#
loop_
_entity_poly.entity_id
_entity_poly.type
_entity_poly.pdbx_seq_one_letter_code
_entity_poly.pdbx_strand_id
1 'polypeptide(L)'
;MTHAPAEALHDLAHRHLQPDDAARWIGLLAPGLRLTRAGDGPVAGQLGGLPRLPLGLPWPTWEGHGPLSHIASLDCGALAAAGDCGLALPDSGTLLFFLYDGRPDDGDPLVHASDPGTRPGAQVLHVPADTPTHPCPAPPELPPYPVVPLTVQAGTTVPAYDAPGVRAAFGEVVDSDRWRHHPVNARPLAVALTALDTAPGDVRHRVGGHPVPVQGSVEWEIAHAVLGPGVPRSDPRVGEEAARWVLLAQFDTDYEAEMMWGDVGTLYWLIRPADLAAGRFDRARFVWQCC
;
A
#
# COMPACT_ATOMS: atom_id res chain seq x y z
N MET A 1 6.90 -4.72 -6.99
CA MET A 1 7.55 -3.84 -7.99
C MET A 1 8.88 -4.47 -8.32
N THR A 2 9.17 -4.67 -9.60
CA THR A 2 10.49 -5.12 -10.02
C THR A 2 11.39 -3.90 -10.08
N HIS A 3 12.65 -4.02 -9.66
CA HIS A 3 13.67 -2.99 -9.96
C HIS A 3 13.94 -2.80 -11.46
N ALA A 4 13.34 -3.66 -12.30
CA ALA A 4 13.49 -3.62 -13.73
C ALA A 4 12.83 -2.39 -14.40
N PRO A 5 13.48 -1.82 -15.42
CA PRO A 5 12.89 -0.76 -16.25
C PRO A 5 11.68 -1.29 -17.03
N ALA A 6 10.79 -0.38 -17.43
CA ALA A 6 9.60 -0.71 -18.22
C ALA A 6 9.91 -1.55 -19.47
N GLU A 7 10.99 -1.21 -20.19
CA GLU A 7 11.44 -1.95 -21.38
C GLU A 7 11.73 -3.43 -21.08
N ALA A 8 12.36 -3.73 -19.95
CA ALA A 8 12.64 -5.11 -19.55
C ALA A 8 11.35 -5.88 -19.21
N LEU A 9 10.33 -5.21 -18.67
CA LEU A 9 9.01 -5.80 -18.42
C LEU A 9 8.27 -6.07 -19.73
N HIS A 10 8.36 -5.17 -20.71
CA HIS A 10 7.76 -5.34 -22.03
C HIS A 10 8.41 -6.52 -22.77
N ASP A 11 9.74 -6.57 -22.79
CA ASP A 11 10.51 -7.68 -23.37
C ASP A 11 10.15 -9.02 -22.72
N LEU A 12 10.05 -9.04 -21.39
CA LEU A 12 9.63 -10.23 -20.65
C LEU A 12 8.21 -10.65 -21.06
N ALA A 13 7.26 -9.73 -21.15
CA ALA A 13 5.90 -10.05 -21.60
C ALA A 13 5.91 -10.68 -23.01
N HIS A 14 6.63 -10.10 -23.96
CA HIS A 14 6.72 -10.63 -25.33
C HIS A 14 7.43 -11.99 -25.43
N ARG A 15 8.35 -12.30 -24.51
CA ARG A 15 9.03 -13.60 -24.44
C ARG A 15 8.14 -14.71 -23.85
N HIS A 16 7.27 -14.36 -22.91
CA HIS A 16 6.55 -15.35 -22.10
C HIS A 16 5.05 -15.47 -22.42
N LEU A 17 4.47 -14.49 -23.13
CA LEU A 17 3.04 -14.41 -23.41
C LEU A 17 2.78 -14.38 -24.92
N GLN A 18 1.56 -14.80 -25.31
CA GLN A 18 1.09 -14.58 -26.68
C GLN A 18 0.93 -13.08 -26.96
N PRO A 19 1.01 -12.61 -28.22
CA PRO A 19 1.00 -11.18 -28.54
C PRO A 19 -0.16 -10.39 -27.92
N ASP A 20 -1.39 -10.93 -27.97
CA ASP A 20 -2.57 -10.28 -27.40
C ASP A 20 -2.51 -10.23 -25.87
N ASP A 21 -2.07 -11.31 -25.22
CA ASP A 21 -1.94 -11.38 -23.77
C ASP A 21 -0.81 -10.48 -23.27
N ALA A 22 0.30 -10.40 -24.02
CA ALA A 22 1.41 -9.49 -23.75
C ALA A 22 0.92 -8.03 -23.79
N ALA A 23 0.18 -7.65 -24.85
CA ALA A 23 -0.37 -6.30 -24.97
C ALA A 23 -1.32 -5.96 -23.83
N ARG A 24 -2.23 -6.88 -23.46
CA ARG A 24 -3.13 -6.69 -22.31
C ARG A 24 -2.37 -6.57 -21.01
N TRP A 25 -1.41 -7.46 -20.74
CA TRP A 25 -0.63 -7.45 -19.51
C TRP A 25 0.26 -6.20 -19.39
N ILE A 26 0.90 -5.77 -20.48
CA ILE A 26 1.66 -4.52 -20.53
C ILE A 26 0.76 -3.33 -20.21
N GLY A 27 -0.48 -3.31 -20.74
CA GLY A 27 -1.46 -2.28 -20.44
C GLY A 27 -1.92 -2.23 -18.98
N LEU A 28 -1.62 -3.26 -18.18
CA LEU A 28 -1.89 -3.28 -16.74
C LEU A 28 -0.71 -2.76 -15.91
N LEU A 29 0.45 -2.52 -16.49
CA LEU A 29 1.58 -1.92 -15.76
C LEU A 29 1.20 -0.51 -15.31
N ALA A 30 1.56 -0.16 -14.08
CA ALA A 30 1.23 1.15 -13.51
C ALA A 30 2.47 1.84 -12.92
N PRO A 31 2.61 3.16 -13.06
CA PRO A 31 3.64 3.91 -12.36
C PRO A 31 3.40 3.84 -10.84
N GLY A 32 4.46 3.91 -10.06
CA GLY A 32 4.42 3.93 -8.60
C GLY A 32 5.74 4.42 -8.02
N LEU A 33 5.72 4.80 -6.75
CA LEU A 33 6.89 5.29 -6.03
C LEU A 33 7.35 4.24 -5.04
N ARG A 34 8.61 3.85 -5.14
CA ARG A 34 9.29 3.05 -4.12
C ARG A 34 9.84 3.98 -3.06
N LEU A 35 9.68 3.59 -1.81
CA LEU A 35 10.34 4.21 -0.69
C LEU A 35 11.45 3.28 -0.21
N THR A 36 12.68 3.78 -0.18
CA THR A 36 13.84 3.05 0.33
C THR A 36 14.47 3.84 1.46
N ARG A 37 15.24 3.19 2.33
CA ARG A 37 16.09 3.89 3.30
C ARG A 37 16.87 4.99 2.58
N ALA A 38 16.97 6.16 3.23
CA ALA A 38 17.70 7.28 2.65
C ALA A 38 19.17 6.92 2.41
N GLY A 39 19.56 6.95 1.14
CA GLY A 39 20.94 7.00 0.70
C GLY A 39 21.29 8.41 0.21
N ASP A 40 22.10 8.50 -0.84
CA ASP A 40 22.45 9.77 -1.49
C ASP A 40 21.27 10.26 -2.35
N GLY A 41 20.32 10.99 -1.75
CA GLY A 41 19.16 11.52 -2.46
C GLY A 41 18.26 12.41 -1.59
N PRO A 42 17.28 13.10 -2.20
CA PRO A 42 16.33 13.91 -1.45
C PRO A 42 15.44 13.00 -0.58
N VAL A 43 15.38 13.31 0.71
CA VAL A 43 14.51 12.62 1.67
C VAL A 43 13.06 13.02 1.36
N ALA A 44 12.21 12.02 1.15
CA ALA A 44 10.79 12.19 0.87
C ALA A 44 9.90 11.83 2.06
N GLY A 45 10.48 11.41 3.18
CA GLY A 45 9.73 11.08 4.38
C GLY A 45 10.57 10.34 5.42
N GLN A 46 9.87 9.76 6.38
CA GLN A 46 10.45 8.90 7.41
C GLN A 46 9.45 7.81 7.84
N LEU A 47 9.97 6.68 8.29
CA LEU A 47 9.25 5.75 9.15
C LEU A 47 9.43 6.16 10.61
N GLY A 48 8.41 5.93 11.41
CA GLY A 48 8.42 6.15 12.86
C GLY A 48 8.79 7.57 13.28
N GLY A 49 9.29 7.67 14.51
CA GLY A 49 9.62 8.92 15.15
C GLY A 49 8.41 9.69 15.67
N LEU A 50 8.62 10.97 15.94
CA LEU A 50 7.56 11.88 16.35
C LEU A 50 6.98 12.57 15.10
N PRO A 51 5.67 12.41 14.83
CA PRO A 51 5.01 13.15 13.76
C PRO A 51 4.94 14.64 14.10
N ARG A 52 4.91 15.47 13.07
CA ARG A 52 4.63 16.90 13.20
C ARG A 52 3.14 17.14 13.01
N LEU A 53 2.40 17.25 14.12
CA LEU A 53 0.95 17.45 14.11
C LEU A 53 0.58 18.94 14.06
N PRO A 54 -0.56 19.30 13.43
CA PRO A 54 -1.11 20.65 13.50
C PRO A 54 -1.23 21.15 14.94
N LEU A 55 -1.03 22.45 15.16
CA LEU A 55 -1.23 23.04 16.49
C LEU A 55 -2.64 22.75 17.01
N GLY A 56 -2.73 22.23 18.25
CA GLY A 56 -4.00 21.93 18.91
C GLY A 56 -4.66 20.61 18.50
N LEU A 57 -4.11 19.87 17.52
CA LEU A 57 -4.57 18.53 17.22
C LEU A 57 -3.97 17.56 18.26
N PRO A 58 -4.78 16.80 19.01
CA PRO A 58 -4.26 15.78 19.92
C PRO A 58 -3.62 14.62 19.14
N TRP A 59 -2.85 13.80 19.85
CA TRP A 59 -2.34 12.55 19.30
C TRP A 59 -3.51 11.67 18.79
N PRO A 60 -3.43 11.06 17.60
CA PRO A 60 -4.49 10.19 17.10
C PRO A 60 -4.76 8.99 18.02
N THR A 61 -6.02 8.78 18.37
CA THR A 61 -6.46 7.68 19.24
C THR A 61 -7.61 6.91 18.60
N TRP A 62 -7.74 5.64 18.99
CA TRP A 62 -8.96 4.86 18.82
C TRP A 62 -9.75 4.92 20.13
N GLU A 63 -10.92 5.56 20.08
CA GLU A 63 -11.82 5.70 21.22
C GLU A 63 -12.13 4.35 21.87
N GLY A 64 -11.87 4.25 23.18
CA GLY A 64 -12.06 3.02 23.96
C GLY A 64 -10.85 2.08 23.99
N HIS A 65 -9.81 2.32 23.19
CA HIS A 65 -8.62 1.46 23.10
C HIS A 65 -7.35 2.21 23.49
N GLY A 66 -6.98 3.26 22.76
CA GLY A 66 -5.76 4.00 23.08
C GLY A 66 -5.12 4.74 21.92
N PRO A 67 -3.88 5.21 22.08
CA PRO A 67 -3.15 5.91 21.04
C PRO A 67 -2.73 5.01 19.89
N LEU A 68 -2.65 5.61 18.69
CA LEU A 68 -2.16 4.93 17.49
C LEU A 68 -0.65 5.14 17.33
N SER A 69 0.07 4.11 16.91
CA SER A 69 1.48 4.19 16.53
C SER A 69 1.62 5.01 15.27
N HIS A 70 2.60 5.93 15.28
CA HIS A 70 3.00 6.65 14.08
C HIS A 70 3.85 5.72 13.20
N ILE A 71 3.35 5.42 12.00
CA ILE A 71 3.98 4.50 11.06
C ILE A 71 4.91 5.27 10.12
N ALA A 72 4.42 6.34 9.49
CA ALA A 72 5.22 7.08 8.54
C ALA A 72 4.75 8.53 8.37
N SER A 73 5.68 9.41 7.99
CA SER A 73 5.41 10.75 7.48
C SER A 73 5.98 10.88 6.09
N LEU A 74 5.18 11.22 5.08
CA LEU A 74 5.60 11.35 3.69
C LEU A 74 5.33 12.77 3.18
N ASP A 75 6.35 13.40 2.58
CA ASP A 75 6.26 14.73 2.00
C ASP A 75 5.63 14.67 0.60
N CYS A 76 4.46 15.27 0.45
CA CYS A 76 3.70 15.27 -0.79
C CYS A 76 4.45 15.95 -1.95
N GLY A 77 5.19 17.03 -1.68
CA GLY A 77 5.96 17.73 -2.70
C GLY A 77 7.16 16.92 -3.18
N ALA A 78 7.85 16.23 -2.26
CA ALA A 78 8.93 15.32 -2.61
C ALA A 78 8.43 14.11 -3.42
N LEU A 79 7.28 13.55 -3.06
CA LEU A 79 6.63 12.48 -3.82
C LEU A 79 6.25 12.95 -5.23
N ALA A 80 5.61 14.12 -5.36
CA ALA A 80 5.24 14.70 -6.65
C ALA A 80 6.46 15.00 -7.53
N ALA A 81 7.57 15.47 -6.93
CA ALA A 81 8.81 15.73 -7.63
C ALA A 81 9.55 14.45 -8.10
N ALA A 82 9.30 13.31 -7.45
CA ALA A 82 9.94 12.04 -7.77
C ALA A 82 9.43 11.42 -9.08
N GLY A 83 8.19 11.73 -9.47
CA GLY A 83 7.58 11.29 -10.72
C GLY A 83 6.12 10.86 -10.55
N ASP A 84 5.55 10.37 -11.65
CA ASP A 84 4.19 9.84 -11.65
C ASP A 84 4.11 8.58 -10.78
N CYS A 85 3.07 8.50 -9.96
CA CYS A 85 2.77 7.40 -9.06
C CYS A 85 1.40 6.77 -9.33
N GLY A 86 0.72 7.22 -10.40
CA GLY A 86 -0.63 6.80 -10.76
C GLY A 86 -1.72 7.39 -9.86
N LEU A 87 -1.38 8.33 -8.99
CA LEU A 87 -2.28 8.96 -8.04
C LEU A 87 -2.27 10.48 -8.18
N ALA A 88 -3.44 11.10 -8.00
CA ALA A 88 -3.58 12.54 -7.84
C ALA A 88 -3.26 12.95 -6.39
N LEU A 89 -2.00 12.81 -5.98
CA LEU A 89 -1.55 13.24 -4.66
C LEU A 89 -1.61 14.78 -4.54
N PRO A 90 -1.73 15.33 -3.32
CA PRO A 90 -1.50 16.75 -3.10
C PRO A 90 -0.10 17.16 -3.59
N ASP A 91 0.04 18.37 -4.14
CA ASP A 91 1.35 18.88 -4.60
C ASP A 91 2.27 19.32 -3.44
N SER A 92 1.72 19.42 -2.23
CA SER A 92 2.44 19.86 -1.04
C SER A 92 1.76 19.39 0.26
N GLY A 93 2.49 19.55 1.37
CA GLY A 93 2.07 19.09 2.70
C GLY A 93 2.64 17.72 3.04
N THR A 94 2.08 17.10 4.07
CA THR A 94 2.59 15.84 4.60
C THR A 94 1.44 14.86 4.82
N LEU A 95 1.60 13.62 4.38
CA LEU A 95 0.73 12.50 4.76
C LEU A 95 1.32 11.80 5.98
N LEU A 96 0.51 11.64 7.02
CA LEU A 96 0.86 10.94 8.25
C LEU A 96 0.01 9.67 8.36
N PHE A 97 0.66 8.55 8.60
CA PHE A 97 0.01 7.24 8.72
C PHE A 97 0.09 6.75 10.16
N PHE A 98 -1.05 6.31 10.70
CA PHE A 98 -1.20 5.85 12.06
C PHE A 98 -1.93 4.52 12.12
N LEU A 99 -1.49 3.64 13.02
CA LEU A 99 -2.07 2.30 13.22
C LEU A 99 -2.10 1.93 14.70
N TYR A 100 -3.20 1.32 15.14
CA TYR A 100 -3.29 0.58 16.38
C TYR A 100 -2.63 -0.78 16.16
N ASP A 101 -1.39 -0.92 16.63
CA ASP A 101 -0.56 -2.11 16.44
C ASP A 101 -0.64 -3.09 17.62
N GLY A 102 -1.52 -2.83 18.59
CA GLY A 102 -1.72 -3.66 19.77
C GLY A 102 -0.58 -3.67 20.77
N ARG A 103 0.51 -2.89 20.59
CA ARG A 103 1.62 -2.84 21.55
C ARG A 103 1.20 -2.40 22.97
N PRO A 104 0.20 -1.51 23.15
CA PRO A 104 -0.30 -1.20 24.50
C PRO A 104 -1.09 -2.34 25.16
N ASP A 105 -1.69 -3.24 24.38
CA ASP A 105 -2.70 -4.21 24.83
C ASP A 105 -2.35 -5.67 24.44
N ASP A 106 -1.07 -6.05 24.48
CA ASP A 106 -0.59 -7.41 24.17
C ASP A 106 -1.07 -7.98 22.79
N GLY A 107 -1.36 -7.10 21.83
CA GLY A 107 -1.76 -7.47 20.47
C GLY A 107 -3.26 -7.54 20.18
N ASP A 108 -4.15 -7.12 21.11
CA ASP A 108 -5.61 -7.18 20.94
C ASP A 108 -6.26 -5.85 21.36
N PRO A 109 -7.18 -5.24 20.59
CA PRO A 109 -7.69 -5.66 19.29
C PRO A 109 -6.79 -5.36 18.10
N LEU A 110 -6.93 -6.20 17.09
CA LEU A 110 -6.33 -6.00 15.77
C LEU A 110 -7.28 -5.23 14.86
N VAL A 111 -6.71 -4.40 13.99
CA VAL A 111 -7.48 -3.71 12.95
C VAL A 111 -7.73 -4.68 11.80
N HIS A 112 -9.00 -4.96 11.52
CA HIS A 112 -9.43 -5.88 10.48
C HIS A 112 -10.34 -5.18 9.47
N ALA A 113 -10.03 -5.29 8.18
CA ALA A 113 -10.83 -4.68 7.12
C ALA A 113 -12.31 -5.10 7.23
N SER A 114 -12.56 -6.39 7.48
CA SER A 114 -13.91 -6.97 7.57
C SER A 114 -14.71 -6.56 8.80
N ASP A 115 -14.10 -5.95 9.81
CA ASP A 115 -14.79 -5.41 10.98
C ASP A 115 -14.82 -3.88 10.94
N PRO A 116 -15.96 -3.27 10.56
CA PRO A 116 -16.12 -1.82 10.54
C PRO A 116 -15.85 -1.14 11.88
N GLY A 117 -16.03 -1.83 13.00
CA GLY A 117 -15.78 -1.30 14.34
C GLY A 117 -14.31 -1.01 14.62
N THR A 118 -13.40 -1.71 13.92
CA THR A 118 -11.95 -1.53 14.09
C THR A 118 -11.35 -0.43 13.23
N ARG A 119 -12.12 0.13 12.27
CA ARG A 119 -11.64 1.16 11.33
C ARG A 119 -10.98 2.37 11.98
N PRO A 120 -11.46 2.91 13.13
CA PRO A 120 -10.77 4.03 13.79
C PRO A 120 -9.35 3.71 14.24
N GLY A 121 -8.98 2.42 14.33
CA GLY A 121 -7.63 1.96 14.63
C GLY A 121 -6.62 2.17 13.51
N ALA A 122 -7.01 2.59 12.30
CA ALA A 122 -6.06 2.97 11.25
C ALA A 122 -6.45 4.31 10.63
N GLN A 123 -5.54 5.28 10.66
CA GLN A 123 -5.84 6.65 10.28
C GLN A 123 -4.78 7.21 9.33
N VAL A 124 -5.23 8.04 8.39
CA VAL A 124 -4.37 8.83 7.51
C VAL A 124 -4.75 10.29 7.66
N LEU A 125 -3.75 11.12 7.97
CA LEU A 125 -3.93 12.57 8.11
C LEU A 125 -3.13 13.28 7.02
N HIS A 126 -3.75 14.22 6.33
CA HIS A 126 -3.03 15.17 5.48
C HIS A 126 -2.89 16.49 6.22
N VAL A 127 -1.64 16.96 6.31
CA VAL A 127 -1.28 18.25 6.89
C VAL A 127 -0.84 19.17 5.75
N PRO A 128 -1.66 20.17 5.36
CA PRO A 128 -1.29 21.12 4.32
C PRO A 128 0.00 21.88 4.66
N ALA A 129 0.81 22.23 3.66
CA ALA A 129 2.16 22.79 3.82
C ALA A 129 2.23 24.03 4.73
N ASP A 130 1.25 24.92 4.64
CA ASP A 130 1.20 26.16 5.43
C ASP A 130 0.62 25.98 6.84
N THR A 131 0.29 24.75 7.24
CA THR A 131 -0.28 24.47 8.56
C THR A 131 0.80 24.54 9.63
N PRO A 132 0.68 25.44 10.62
CA PRO A 132 1.59 25.48 11.75
C PRO A 132 1.54 24.15 12.52
N THR A 133 2.71 23.62 12.81
CA THR A 133 2.90 22.25 13.28
C THR A 133 4.00 22.19 14.32
N HIS A 134 3.94 21.19 15.18
CA HIS A 134 4.94 20.94 16.21
C HIS A 134 5.20 19.44 16.32
N PRO A 135 6.44 19.01 16.65
CA PRO A 135 6.67 17.63 17.05
C PRO A 135 5.77 17.32 18.26
N CYS A 136 4.87 16.35 18.10
CA CYS A 136 3.98 15.96 19.19
C CYS A 136 4.70 14.90 20.04
N PRO A 137 4.87 15.09 21.35
CA PRO A 137 5.44 14.07 22.21
C PRO A 137 4.62 12.78 22.12
N ALA A 138 5.29 11.63 21.99
CA ALA A 138 4.62 10.36 22.00
C ALA A 138 3.94 10.11 23.37
N PRO A 139 2.77 9.47 23.39
CA PRO A 139 2.14 9.02 24.63
C PRO A 139 3.09 8.12 25.44
N PRO A 140 3.16 8.26 26.78
CA PRO A 140 4.08 7.47 27.61
C PRO A 140 3.93 5.95 27.45
N GLU A 141 2.70 5.49 27.23
CA GLU A 141 2.32 4.10 26.99
C GLU A 141 2.70 3.59 25.60
N LEU A 142 3.09 4.48 24.67
CA LEU A 142 3.36 4.15 23.28
C LEU A 142 4.64 4.84 22.78
N PRO A 143 5.84 4.32 23.13
CA PRO A 143 7.11 4.84 22.62
C PRO A 143 7.13 4.80 21.08
N PRO A 144 7.62 5.85 20.40
CA PRO A 144 7.63 5.88 18.94
C PRO A 144 8.58 4.82 18.39
N TYR A 145 8.30 4.31 17.19
CA TYR A 145 9.28 3.54 16.43
C TYR A 145 10.53 4.37 16.13
N PRO A 146 11.71 3.74 15.94
CA PRO A 146 12.90 4.41 15.44
C PRO A 146 12.64 5.25 14.18
N VAL A 147 13.37 6.36 14.07
CA VAL A 147 13.32 7.20 12.86
C VAL A 147 14.16 6.55 11.77
N VAL A 148 13.53 6.16 10.66
CA VAL A 148 14.23 5.73 9.45
C VAL A 148 13.90 6.70 8.31
N PRO A 149 14.81 7.59 7.91
CA PRO A 149 14.59 8.50 6.79
C PRO A 149 14.42 7.72 5.48
N LEU A 150 13.54 8.19 4.61
CA LEU A 150 13.19 7.54 3.34
C LEU A 150 13.54 8.43 2.15
N THR A 151 14.18 7.84 1.14
CA THR A 151 14.29 8.38 -0.22
C THR A 151 13.21 7.75 -1.10
N VAL A 152 12.89 8.42 -2.20
CA VAL A 152 11.85 8.00 -3.14
C VAL A 152 12.42 7.78 -4.53
N GLN A 153 11.95 6.74 -5.22
CA GLN A 153 12.28 6.47 -6.60
C GLN A 153 11.03 6.06 -7.39
N ALA A 154 10.77 6.73 -8.52
CA ALA A 154 9.73 6.32 -9.45
C ALA A 154 10.11 5.02 -10.18
N GLY A 155 9.09 4.19 -10.44
CA GLY A 155 9.26 2.93 -11.15
C GLY A 155 7.95 2.36 -11.65
N THR A 156 8.06 1.31 -12.46
CA THR A 156 6.91 0.57 -12.97
C THR A 156 6.54 -0.54 -11.99
N THR A 157 5.25 -0.65 -11.71
CA THR A 157 4.67 -1.67 -10.86
C THR A 157 3.92 -2.69 -11.70
N VAL A 158 3.92 -3.93 -11.21
CA VAL A 158 3.33 -5.09 -11.87
C VAL A 158 2.14 -5.52 -11.01
N PRO A 159 0.97 -5.80 -11.59
CA PRO A 159 -0.19 -6.25 -10.82
C PRO A 159 0.05 -7.60 -10.17
N ALA A 160 -0.58 -7.81 -9.01
CA ALA A 160 -0.74 -9.16 -8.46
C ALA A 160 -1.55 -10.03 -9.42
N TYR A 161 -1.33 -11.34 -9.37
CA TYR A 161 -1.95 -12.29 -10.32
C TYR A 161 -3.48 -12.29 -10.24
N ASP A 162 -4.07 -11.91 -9.11
CA ASP A 162 -5.51 -11.85 -8.88
C ASP A 162 -6.04 -10.41 -8.82
N ALA A 163 -5.22 -9.40 -9.11
CA ALA A 163 -5.63 -8.00 -9.06
C ALA A 163 -6.88 -7.76 -9.94
N PRO A 164 -7.78 -6.81 -9.57
CA PRO A 164 -9.02 -6.56 -10.31
C PRO A 164 -8.81 -6.32 -11.81
N GLY A 165 -7.77 -5.58 -12.18
CA GLY A 165 -7.40 -5.34 -13.59
C GLY A 165 -6.98 -6.61 -14.35
N VAL A 166 -6.32 -7.55 -13.69
CA VAL A 166 -5.94 -8.85 -14.27
C VAL A 166 -7.20 -9.69 -14.50
N ARG A 167 -8.09 -9.78 -13.51
CA ARG A 167 -9.37 -10.50 -13.68
C ARG A 167 -10.23 -9.88 -14.77
N ALA A 168 -10.24 -8.55 -14.91
CA ALA A 168 -10.96 -7.87 -15.99
C ALA A 168 -10.36 -8.16 -17.38
N ALA A 169 -9.02 -8.19 -17.50
CA ALA A 169 -8.34 -8.39 -18.78
C ALA A 169 -8.32 -9.85 -19.28
N PHE A 170 -8.29 -10.81 -18.35
CA PHE A 170 -8.16 -12.25 -18.65
C PHE A 170 -9.38 -13.09 -18.27
N GLY A 171 -10.41 -12.46 -17.67
CA GLY A 171 -11.70 -13.06 -17.34
C GLY A 171 -11.76 -13.72 -15.95
N GLU A 172 -12.92 -14.29 -15.62
CA GLU A 172 -13.19 -14.99 -14.35
C GLU A 172 -12.42 -16.32 -14.18
N VAL A 173 -11.38 -16.53 -14.98
CA VAL A 173 -10.58 -17.75 -14.95
C VAL A 173 -9.82 -17.85 -13.62
N VAL A 174 -9.62 -16.75 -12.89
CA VAL A 174 -8.73 -16.55 -11.74
C VAL A 174 -8.81 -17.64 -10.63
N ASP A 175 -9.96 -18.29 -10.46
CA ASP A 175 -10.14 -19.38 -9.46
C ASP A 175 -10.27 -20.79 -10.06
N SER A 176 -9.98 -20.94 -11.36
CA SER A 176 -10.11 -22.20 -12.09
C SER A 176 -8.75 -22.87 -12.35
N ASP A 177 -8.78 -24.18 -12.59
CA ASP A 177 -7.60 -24.91 -13.06
C ASP A 177 -6.99 -24.29 -14.32
N ARG A 178 -7.83 -23.70 -15.19
CA ARG A 178 -7.35 -23.01 -16.39
C ARG A 178 -6.49 -21.79 -16.05
N TRP A 179 -6.72 -21.10 -14.94
CA TRP A 179 -5.89 -19.95 -14.55
C TRP A 179 -4.58 -20.35 -13.92
N ARG A 180 -4.57 -21.44 -13.14
CA ARG A 180 -3.32 -22.02 -12.61
C ARG A 180 -2.32 -22.36 -13.72
N HIS A 181 -2.82 -22.64 -14.92
CA HIS A 181 -2.02 -22.94 -16.11
C HIS A 181 -2.00 -21.81 -17.14
N HIS A 182 -2.65 -20.67 -16.89
CA HIS A 182 -2.65 -19.55 -17.80
C HIS A 182 -1.26 -18.89 -17.82
N PRO A 183 -0.68 -18.54 -18.97
CA PRO A 183 0.68 -17.99 -19.04
C PRO A 183 0.95 -16.79 -18.11
N VAL A 184 -0.06 -15.94 -17.90
CA VAL A 184 0.00 -14.77 -17.00
C VAL A 184 0.10 -15.14 -15.50
N ASN A 185 -0.32 -16.34 -15.11
CA ASN A 185 -0.23 -16.84 -13.73
C ASN A 185 0.65 -18.09 -13.63
N ALA A 186 1.30 -18.47 -14.73
CA ALA A 186 2.12 -19.66 -14.78
C ALA A 186 3.50 -19.39 -14.18
N ARG A 187 4.08 -20.43 -13.59
CA ARG A 187 5.42 -20.41 -12.98
C ARG A 187 6.51 -19.77 -13.86
N PRO A 188 6.58 -19.99 -15.19
CA PRO A 188 7.64 -19.37 -16.01
C PRO A 188 7.64 -17.85 -15.96
N LEU A 189 6.45 -17.22 -16.03
CA LEU A 189 6.35 -15.76 -15.95
C LEU A 189 6.70 -15.26 -14.56
N ALA A 190 6.17 -15.91 -13.52
CA ALA A 190 6.45 -15.55 -12.13
C ALA A 190 7.97 -15.62 -11.81
N VAL A 191 8.64 -16.70 -12.23
CA VAL A 191 10.09 -16.85 -12.06
C VAL A 191 10.86 -15.77 -12.81
N ALA A 192 10.45 -15.44 -14.04
CA ALA A 192 11.09 -14.38 -14.82
C ALA A 192 10.93 -13.00 -14.17
N LEU A 193 9.74 -12.70 -13.59
CA LEU A 193 9.50 -11.47 -12.85
C LEU A 193 10.36 -11.39 -11.59
N THR A 194 10.47 -12.47 -10.83
CA THR A 194 11.37 -12.54 -9.67
C THR A 194 12.82 -12.36 -10.07
N ALA A 195 13.26 -12.94 -11.18
CA ALA A 195 14.63 -12.79 -11.68
C ALA A 195 14.95 -11.36 -12.16
N LEU A 196 13.93 -10.60 -12.57
CA LEU A 196 14.05 -9.18 -12.90
C LEU A 196 14.09 -8.27 -11.66
N ASP A 197 13.74 -8.78 -10.49
CA ASP A 197 13.83 -8.03 -9.26
C ASP A 197 15.27 -8.09 -8.72
N THR A 198 16.04 -7.04 -8.96
CA THR A 198 17.48 -7.01 -8.64
C THR A 198 17.79 -6.81 -7.15
N ALA A 199 16.77 -6.55 -6.32
CA ALA A 199 16.90 -6.48 -4.87
C ALA A 199 15.71 -7.17 -4.17
N PRO A 200 15.60 -8.50 -4.27
CA PRO A 200 14.43 -9.24 -3.79
C PRO A 200 14.30 -9.29 -2.26
N GLY A 201 15.36 -8.94 -1.53
CA GLY A 201 15.39 -8.83 -0.07
C GLY A 201 15.22 -7.41 0.47
N ASP A 202 15.03 -6.41 -0.40
CA ASP A 202 14.76 -5.05 0.04
C ASP A 202 13.32 -4.91 0.54
N VAL A 203 13.16 -4.11 1.59
CA VAL A 203 11.86 -3.78 2.19
C VAL A 203 10.99 -3.04 1.17
N ARG A 204 9.72 -3.46 1.01
CA ARG A 204 8.88 -3.06 -0.14
C ARG A 204 7.93 -1.89 0.13
N HIS A 205 8.39 -0.88 0.87
CA HIS A 205 7.60 0.35 1.11
C HIS A 205 7.27 1.07 -0.20
N ARG A 206 6.05 1.61 -0.33
CA ARG A 206 5.60 2.26 -1.58
C ARG A 206 4.43 3.23 -1.42
N VAL A 207 4.27 4.08 -2.43
CA VAL A 207 3.10 4.93 -2.66
C VAL A 207 2.62 4.72 -4.10
N GLY A 208 1.32 4.49 -4.28
CA GLY A 208 0.74 4.28 -5.61
C GLY A 208 1.18 3.00 -6.32
N GLY A 209 0.79 2.90 -7.58
CA GLY A 209 0.93 1.69 -8.40
C GLY A 209 0.20 0.47 -7.82
N HIS A 210 0.69 -0.73 -8.18
CA HIS A 210 0.14 -1.99 -7.70
C HIS A 210 0.68 -2.40 -6.33
N PRO A 211 -0.18 -2.92 -5.43
CA PRO A 211 0.25 -3.53 -4.18
C PRO A 211 1.06 -4.81 -4.43
N VAL A 212 1.90 -5.15 -3.46
CA VAL A 212 2.61 -6.44 -3.42
C VAL A 212 2.04 -7.26 -2.26
N PRO A 213 0.85 -7.86 -2.43
CA PRO A 213 0.18 -8.60 -1.35
C PRO A 213 1.03 -9.77 -0.87
N VAL A 214 0.95 -10.07 0.43
CA VAL A 214 1.56 -11.26 1.03
C VAL A 214 0.69 -12.49 0.79
N GLN A 215 -0.63 -12.30 0.80
CA GLN A 215 -1.61 -13.37 0.63
C GLN A 215 -2.29 -13.23 -0.75
N GLY A 216 -3.48 -12.61 -0.79
CA GLY A 216 -4.22 -12.33 -2.03
C GLY A 216 -4.42 -10.83 -2.22
N SER A 217 -5.01 -10.44 -3.35
CA SER A 217 -5.21 -9.02 -3.66
C SER A 217 -6.03 -8.29 -2.58
N VAL A 218 -5.40 -7.25 -2.03
CA VAL A 218 -5.92 -6.41 -0.96
C VAL A 218 -7.16 -5.61 -1.39
N GLU A 219 -7.29 -5.33 -2.68
CA GLU A 219 -8.44 -4.68 -3.28
C GLU A 219 -9.73 -5.50 -3.10
N TRP A 220 -9.64 -6.82 -3.30
CA TRP A 220 -10.78 -7.73 -3.09
C TRP A 220 -11.16 -7.83 -1.61
N GLU A 221 -10.18 -7.82 -0.72
CA GLU A 221 -10.41 -7.86 0.72
C GLU A 221 -11.13 -6.59 1.19
N ILE A 222 -10.67 -5.42 0.77
CA ILE A 222 -11.35 -4.14 1.04
C ILE A 222 -12.75 -4.11 0.42
N ALA A 223 -12.93 -4.60 -0.81
CA ALA A 223 -14.24 -4.63 -1.45
C ALA A 223 -15.24 -5.48 -0.67
N HIS A 224 -14.84 -6.68 -0.25
CA HIS A 224 -15.67 -7.56 0.55
C HIS A 224 -16.00 -6.94 1.91
N ALA A 225 -15.03 -6.30 2.55
CA ALA A 225 -15.22 -5.55 3.80
C ALA A 225 -16.21 -4.38 3.66
N VAL A 226 -16.20 -3.69 2.53
CA VAL A 226 -17.11 -2.56 2.25
C VAL A 226 -18.53 -3.05 1.97
N LEU A 227 -18.68 -4.15 1.25
CA LEU A 227 -19.97 -4.74 0.92
C LEU A 227 -20.59 -5.52 2.09
N GLY A 228 -19.75 -6.00 3.01
CA GLY A 228 -20.14 -6.65 4.26
C GLY A 228 -20.07 -8.18 4.21
N PRO A 229 -19.98 -8.84 5.39
CA PRO A 229 -19.67 -10.26 5.51
C PRO A 229 -20.75 -11.20 4.93
N GLY A 230 -21.96 -10.70 4.68
CA GLY A 230 -23.04 -11.47 4.08
C GLY A 230 -23.01 -11.55 2.55
N VAL A 231 -22.06 -10.88 1.89
CA VAL A 231 -21.96 -10.87 0.43
C VAL A 231 -21.06 -12.01 -0.04
N PRO A 232 -21.54 -12.95 -0.87
CA PRO A 232 -20.70 -14.02 -1.40
C PRO A 232 -19.53 -13.48 -2.22
N ARG A 233 -18.36 -14.12 -2.14
CA ARG A 233 -17.18 -13.73 -2.94
C ARG A 233 -17.41 -13.78 -4.45
N SER A 234 -18.35 -14.61 -4.91
CA SER A 234 -18.74 -14.72 -6.32
C SER A 234 -19.74 -13.65 -6.77
N ASP A 235 -20.19 -12.76 -5.87
CA ASP A 235 -21.10 -11.68 -6.25
C ASP A 235 -20.37 -10.67 -7.16
N PRO A 236 -20.92 -10.36 -8.35
CA PRO A 236 -20.25 -9.50 -9.32
C PRO A 236 -19.96 -8.09 -8.77
N ARG A 237 -20.74 -7.62 -7.79
CA ARG A 237 -20.52 -6.33 -7.13
C ARG A 237 -19.17 -6.27 -6.41
N VAL A 238 -18.63 -7.41 -5.97
CA VAL A 238 -17.32 -7.45 -5.32
C VAL A 238 -16.23 -7.03 -6.31
N GLY A 239 -16.31 -7.47 -7.56
CA GLY A 239 -15.33 -7.08 -8.58
C GLY A 239 -15.46 -5.63 -9.01
N GLU A 240 -16.69 -5.16 -9.18
CA GLU A 240 -16.97 -3.74 -9.44
C GLU A 240 -16.46 -2.84 -8.32
N GLU A 241 -16.59 -3.29 -7.07
CA GLU A 241 -16.12 -2.54 -5.91
C GLU A 241 -14.59 -2.62 -5.76
N ALA A 242 -13.97 -3.78 -5.97
CA ALA A 242 -12.52 -3.96 -5.90
C ALA A 242 -11.78 -3.06 -6.89
N ALA A 243 -12.32 -2.93 -8.12
CA ALA A 243 -11.75 -2.07 -9.15
C ALA A 243 -11.77 -0.56 -8.81
N ARG A 244 -12.44 -0.13 -7.74
CA ARG A 244 -12.52 1.28 -7.31
C ARG A 244 -11.42 1.69 -6.34
N TRP A 245 -10.66 0.74 -5.82
CA TRP A 245 -9.63 0.98 -4.81
C TRP A 245 -8.26 1.03 -5.47
N VAL A 246 -7.47 2.03 -5.11
CA VAL A 246 -6.06 2.14 -5.49
C VAL A 246 -5.20 2.17 -4.24
N LEU A 247 -3.98 1.65 -4.34
CA LEU A 247 -3.04 1.70 -3.24
C LEU A 247 -2.62 3.15 -2.97
N LEU A 248 -2.89 3.64 -1.76
CA LEU A 248 -2.36 4.91 -1.28
C LEU A 248 -0.92 4.72 -0.81
N ALA A 249 -0.71 3.81 0.13
CA ALA A 249 0.61 3.48 0.66
C ALA A 249 0.68 2.03 1.14
N GLN A 250 1.87 1.45 1.05
CA GLN A 250 2.19 0.15 1.65
C GLN A 250 3.47 0.30 2.48
N PHE A 251 3.45 -0.27 3.69
CA PHE A 251 4.59 -0.30 4.60
C PHE A 251 4.86 -1.74 5.01
N ASP A 252 6.03 -2.22 4.66
CA ASP A 252 6.43 -3.61 4.87
C ASP A 252 7.04 -3.81 6.26
N THR A 253 7.27 -5.06 6.65
CA THR A 253 8.09 -5.37 7.82
C THR A 253 9.50 -4.83 7.59
N ASP A 254 10.02 -4.06 8.54
CA ASP A 254 11.30 -3.36 8.43
C ASP A 254 12.06 -3.47 9.75
N TYR A 255 13.06 -4.35 9.78
CA TYR A 255 13.86 -4.60 10.99
C TYR A 255 14.65 -3.38 11.46
N GLU A 256 15.02 -2.47 10.57
CA GLU A 256 15.77 -1.25 10.93
C GLU A 256 14.84 -0.20 11.55
N ALA A 257 13.56 -0.19 11.15
CA ALA A 257 12.52 0.60 11.80
C ALA A 257 11.88 -0.11 13.01
N GLU A 258 12.38 -1.30 13.37
CA GLU A 258 11.80 -2.18 14.39
C GLU A 258 10.30 -2.46 14.17
N MET A 259 9.85 -2.44 12.90
CA MET A 259 8.46 -2.67 12.48
C MET A 259 8.28 -4.13 12.08
N MET A 260 7.41 -4.85 12.79
CA MET A 260 7.08 -6.25 12.53
C MET A 260 5.56 -6.43 12.51
N TRP A 261 5.03 -6.92 11.39
CA TRP A 261 3.58 -7.06 11.21
C TRP A 261 3.19 -8.54 11.20
N GLY A 262 2.84 -9.09 12.37
CA GLY A 262 2.60 -10.53 12.50
C GLY A 262 3.85 -11.34 12.16
N ASP A 263 3.71 -12.39 11.33
CA ASP A 263 4.84 -13.17 10.80
C ASP A 263 5.32 -12.56 9.48
N VAL A 264 6.14 -11.49 9.59
CA VAL A 264 6.78 -10.78 8.46
C VAL A 264 5.75 -10.34 7.41
N GLY A 265 4.74 -9.62 7.88
CA GLY A 265 3.66 -9.10 7.05
C GLY A 265 3.90 -7.69 6.51
N THR A 266 2.83 -7.10 5.99
CA THR A 266 2.81 -5.80 5.34
C THR A 266 1.48 -5.08 5.62
N LEU A 267 1.55 -3.77 5.78
CA LEU A 267 0.42 -2.87 5.94
C LEU A 267 0.04 -2.22 4.61
N TYR A 268 -1.26 -2.05 4.35
CA TYR A 268 -1.79 -1.44 3.13
C TYR A 268 -2.89 -0.43 3.45
N TRP A 269 -2.72 0.79 2.96
CA TRP A 269 -3.79 1.79 2.87
C TRP A 269 -4.24 1.91 1.43
N LEU A 270 -5.53 1.72 1.20
CA LEU A 270 -6.19 1.91 -0.09
C LEU A 270 -7.15 3.09 0.00
N ILE A 271 -7.31 3.82 -1.11
CA ILE A 271 -8.24 4.94 -1.19
C ILE A 271 -8.94 4.92 -2.55
N ARG A 272 -10.14 5.49 -2.63
CA ARG A 272 -10.79 5.70 -3.92
C ARG A 272 -10.20 6.95 -4.58
N PRO A 273 -9.96 6.95 -5.90
CA PRO A 273 -9.43 8.13 -6.60
C PRO A 273 -10.23 9.41 -6.36
N ALA A 274 -11.56 9.32 -6.28
CA ALA A 274 -12.43 10.48 -6.00
C ALA A 274 -12.35 11.00 -4.56
N ASP A 275 -12.00 10.14 -3.59
CA ASP A 275 -11.76 10.56 -2.21
C ASP A 275 -10.38 11.21 -2.10
N LEU A 276 -9.38 10.64 -2.77
CA LEU A 276 -8.03 11.21 -2.85
C LEU A 276 -8.02 12.60 -3.49
N ALA A 277 -8.65 12.76 -4.66
CA ALA A 277 -8.74 14.05 -5.35
C ALA A 277 -9.48 15.11 -4.53
N ALA A 278 -10.37 14.69 -3.63
CA ALA A 278 -11.09 15.57 -2.71
C ALA A 278 -10.36 15.79 -1.37
N GLY A 279 -9.16 15.24 -1.17
CA GLY A 279 -8.40 15.34 0.08
C GLY A 279 -9.05 14.62 1.27
N ARG A 280 -9.94 13.66 1.02
CA ARG A 280 -10.71 12.93 2.06
C ARG A 280 -9.95 11.70 2.54
N PHE A 281 -8.79 11.92 3.15
CA PHE A 281 -7.93 10.85 3.65
C PHE A 281 -8.56 10.04 4.80
N ASP A 282 -9.56 10.59 5.48
CA ASP A 282 -10.44 9.86 6.42
C ASP A 282 -11.22 8.71 5.77
N ARG A 283 -11.33 8.71 4.44
CA ARG A 283 -12.00 7.66 3.65
C ARG A 283 -11.08 6.54 3.20
N ALA A 284 -9.78 6.63 3.49
CA ALA A 284 -8.87 5.52 3.27
C ALA A 284 -9.38 4.25 4.01
N ARG A 285 -9.02 3.10 3.47
CA ARG A 285 -9.28 1.78 4.06
C ARG A 285 -7.96 1.09 4.30
N PHE A 286 -7.91 0.39 5.41
CA PHE A 286 -6.72 -0.29 5.86
C PHE A 286 -6.94 -1.81 5.84
N VAL A 287 -5.89 -2.52 5.46
CA VAL A 287 -5.77 -3.96 5.58
C VAL A 287 -4.30 -4.28 5.82
N TRP A 288 -4.02 -5.39 6.46
CA TRP A 288 -2.68 -5.92 6.60
C TRP A 288 -2.71 -7.42 6.37
N GLN A 289 -1.58 -7.98 5.93
CA GLN A 289 -1.44 -9.41 5.63
C GLN A 289 -0.10 -9.88 6.16
N CYS A 290 -0.02 -11.10 6.67
CA CYS A 290 1.21 -11.76 7.08
C CYS A 290 1.27 -13.21 6.57
N CYS A 291 2.42 -13.86 6.75
CA CYS A 291 2.61 -15.26 6.39
C CYS A 291 1.72 -16.21 7.22
#